data_AF-A0A7W9WHK8-F1
#
_entry.id   AF-A0A7W9WHK8-F1
#
_cell.length_a   1.000
_cell.length_b   1.000
_cell.length_c   1.000
_cell.angle_alpha   90.00
_cell.angle_beta   90.00
_cell.angle_gamma   90.00
#
_symmetry.space_group_name_H-M   'P 1'
#
loop_
_entity.id
_entity.type
_entity.pdbx_description
1 polymer ?
#
loop_
_entity_poly.entity_id
_entity_poly.type
_entity_poly.pdbx_seq_one_letter_code
_entity_poly.pdbx_strand_id
1 'polypeptide(L)'
;MNRKFFDLGANAGEGVMEIPSFAVLQFYSPEALIEDFQKRWGVPPRAIAIPVVEHDGLLFEVSGLGDLKQSEYAIPSDTLQGFSEVVEEFTRREMEVILLLDPAISFVPGESLVSRDILGVSSSPLCIGNDQSRLILGAVLGTAIDLVEEVTKSAPRKLIGIALDTTDLWPMGGELGRIEATCFCDSCTTYFETNEPGLLKEFRTFPNPWSLLLKPSETGIGFVSDVSPNTSDEEIIGISRLRGYISQFEENAQAQLLSTSRALRRYMRTRHNQTLGAAKKIFDTACEGLQVDEPPKRILILEGERYGWSSGLSIEDLDAEYRQHSGGAYDELWFNSSQEVHQVNEVPFRAYMRRRSRYYLRSFFQFCASVRNVQSRTIGGVSEFTVSEVKELIRERLDRVIGTNVTGQTALISLPQVSDCSRIGFVGVSIDKEFGARFMNQLTILPGPADRRSAAGASATEMARILSAMHMDS
;
A
#
# COMPACT_ATOMS: atom_id res chain seq x y z
N MET A 1 24.25 -19.88 -33.46
CA MET A 1 23.86 -19.45 -32.10
C MET A 1 22.78 -20.41 -31.63
N ASN A 2 23.16 -21.41 -30.81
CA ASN A 2 22.39 -22.63 -30.62
C ASN A 2 21.88 -22.77 -29.18
N ARG A 3 20.57 -23.05 -29.06
CA ARG A 3 19.90 -23.84 -28.01
C ARG A 3 20.21 -23.52 -26.54
N LYS A 4 19.45 -22.57 -26.00
CA LYS A 4 18.69 -22.63 -24.74
C LYS A 4 18.05 -21.24 -24.54
N PHE A 5 17.07 -20.89 -25.37
CA PHE A 5 16.06 -19.98 -24.85
C PHE A 5 15.38 -20.80 -23.77
N PHE A 6 15.61 -20.43 -22.50
CA PHE A 6 14.78 -20.91 -21.41
C PHE A 6 13.34 -20.74 -21.85
N ASP A 7 12.51 -21.76 -21.64
CA ASP A 7 11.07 -21.59 -21.72
C ASP A 7 10.70 -20.58 -20.62
N LEU A 8 10.72 -19.30 -21.01
CA LEU A 8 10.43 -18.18 -20.14
C LEU A 8 9.04 -18.35 -19.51
N GLY A 9 8.11 -19.00 -20.22
CA GLY A 9 6.79 -19.35 -19.70
C GLY A 9 6.87 -20.33 -18.53
N ALA A 10 7.61 -21.43 -18.69
CA ALA A 10 7.74 -22.43 -17.63
C ALA A 10 8.49 -21.91 -16.39
N ASN A 11 9.51 -21.07 -16.57
CA ASN A 11 10.28 -20.54 -15.44
C ASN A 11 9.67 -19.28 -14.81
N ALA A 12 8.93 -18.45 -15.54
CA ALA A 12 8.29 -17.26 -14.98
C ALA A 12 7.16 -17.62 -14.00
N GLY A 13 6.52 -18.78 -14.19
CA GLY A 13 5.28 -19.13 -13.51
C GLY A 13 4.12 -18.28 -14.01
N GLU A 14 3.06 -18.20 -13.22
CA GLU A 14 1.85 -17.47 -13.60
C GLU A 14 2.01 -15.95 -13.46
N GLY A 15 1.74 -15.21 -14.55
CA GLY A 15 1.73 -13.75 -14.53
C GLY A 15 0.38 -13.18 -14.08
N VAL A 16 0.41 -12.28 -13.12
CA VAL A 16 -0.74 -11.45 -12.71
C VAL A 16 -0.52 -10.02 -13.17
N MET A 17 -1.49 -9.46 -13.88
CA MET A 17 -1.49 -8.06 -14.29
C MET A 17 -2.22 -7.21 -13.26
N GLU A 18 -1.50 -6.38 -12.52
CA GLU A 18 -2.11 -5.43 -11.60
C GLU A 18 -2.47 -4.12 -12.29
N ILE A 19 -3.72 -3.71 -12.12
CA ILE A 19 -4.19 -2.36 -12.37
C ILE A 19 -4.15 -1.63 -11.02
N PRO A 20 -3.21 -0.70 -10.79
CA PRO A 20 -3.07 -0.06 -9.48
C PRO A 20 -4.12 1.02 -9.22
N SER A 21 -4.81 1.49 -10.27
CA SER A 21 -5.91 2.48 -10.23
C SER A 21 -6.76 2.37 -11.49
N PHE A 22 -8.08 2.58 -11.37
CA PHE A 22 -9.03 2.71 -12.47
C PHE A 22 -8.69 3.85 -13.43
N ALA A 23 -7.93 4.86 -12.97
CA ALA A 23 -7.43 5.92 -13.83
C ALA A 23 -6.61 5.38 -15.03
N VAL A 24 -6.00 4.19 -14.91
CA VAL A 24 -5.30 3.55 -16.04
C VAL A 24 -6.25 3.26 -17.20
N LEU A 25 -7.49 2.85 -16.91
CA LEU A 25 -8.50 2.47 -17.89
C LEU A 25 -9.11 3.68 -18.63
N GLN A 26 -8.82 4.91 -18.19
CA GLN A 26 -9.12 6.13 -18.96
C GLN A 26 -8.26 6.26 -20.23
N PHE A 27 -7.09 5.62 -20.25
CA PHE A 27 -6.10 5.80 -21.32
C PHE A 27 -5.82 4.54 -22.11
N TYR A 28 -6.13 3.37 -21.54
CA TYR A 28 -5.86 2.07 -22.12
C TYR A 28 -7.10 1.20 -22.09
N SER A 29 -7.40 0.55 -23.22
CA SER A 29 -8.37 -0.53 -23.23
C SER A 29 -7.80 -1.76 -22.52
N PRO A 30 -8.66 -2.64 -21.97
CA PRO A 30 -8.26 -3.94 -21.45
C PRO A 30 -7.37 -4.75 -22.41
N GLU A 31 -7.68 -4.70 -23.71
CA GLU A 31 -6.91 -5.39 -24.74
C GLU A 31 -5.49 -4.84 -24.89
N ALA A 32 -5.35 -3.51 -24.95
CA ALA A 32 -4.04 -2.87 -25.04
C ALA A 32 -3.18 -3.19 -23.81
N LEU A 33 -3.79 -3.26 -22.61
CA LEU A 33 -3.09 -3.63 -21.39
C LEU A 33 -2.56 -5.07 -21.42
N ILE A 34 -3.37 -6.02 -21.92
CA ILE A 34 -2.96 -7.43 -22.05
C ILE A 34 -1.81 -7.57 -23.05
N GLU A 35 -1.92 -6.93 -24.21
CA GLU A 35 -0.88 -6.93 -25.24
C GLU A 35 0.44 -6.33 -24.71
N ASP A 36 0.35 -5.18 -24.04
CA ASP A 36 1.52 -4.53 -23.46
C ASP A 36 2.14 -5.36 -22.33
N PHE A 37 1.33 -6.03 -21.50
CA PHE A 37 1.82 -6.95 -20.49
C PHE A 37 2.60 -8.11 -21.14
N GLN A 38 1.99 -8.77 -22.13
CA GLN A 38 2.64 -9.88 -22.83
C GLN A 38 3.92 -9.44 -23.54
N LYS A 39 3.92 -8.29 -24.18
CA LYS A 39 5.10 -7.72 -24.83
C LYS A 39 6.22 -7.41 -23.83
N ARG A 40 5.87 -6.85 -22.67
CA ARG A 40 6.82 -6.46 -21.62
C ARG A 40 7.44 -7.67 -20.94
N TRP A 41 6.63 -8.69 -20.65
CA TRP A 41 7.03 -9.83 -19.83
C TRP A 41 7.37 -11.08 -20.63
N GLY A 42 6.99 -11.14 -21.90
CA GLY A 42 7.15 -12.34 -22.74
C GLY A 42 6.19 -13.47 -22.39
N VAL A 43 5.25 -13.24 -21.46
CA VAL A 43 4.22 -14.20 -21.04
C VAL A 43 2.88 -13.48 -20.92
N PRO A 44 1.78 -14.06 -21.41
CA PRO A 44 0.46 -13.46 -21.25
C PRO A 44 0.05 -13.47 -19.76
N PRO A 45 -0.73 -12.48 -19.30
CA PRO A 45 -1.27 -12.51 -17.96
C PRO A 45 -2.38 -13.58 -17.85
N ARG A 46 -2.35 -14.37 -16.79
CA ARG A 46 -3.40 -15.36 -16.47
C ARG A 46 -4.57 -14.70 -15.72
N ALA A 47 -4.24 -13.77 -14.83
CA ALA A 47 -5.20 -13.06 -14.00
C ALA A 47 -4.94 -11.55 -14.00
N ILE A 48 -5.99 -10.80 -13.69
CA ILE A 48 -5.91 -9.37 -13.36
C ILE A 48 -6.08 -9.16 -11.86
N ALA A 49 -5.35 -8.20 -11.30
CA ALA A 49 -5.66 -7.64 -9.99
C ALA A 49 -6.28 -6.24 -10.18
N ILE A 50 -7.55 -6.09 -9.80
CA ILE A 50 -8.35 -4.86 -9.98
C ILE A 50 -8.62 -4.25 -8.59
N PRO A 51 -8.42 -2.93 -8.40
CA PRO A 51 -8.69 -2.28 -7.13
C PRO A 51 -10.21 -2.18 -6.91
N VAL A 52 -10.66 -2.39 -5.68
CA VAL A 52 -12.09 -2.26 -5.31
C VAL A 52 -12.45 -0.88 -4.78
N VAL A 53 -11.44 -0.03 -4.58
CA VAL A 53 -11.58 1.31 -4.02
C VAL A 53 -10.44 2.19 -4.53
N GLU A 54 -10.70 3.49 -4.66
CA GLU A 54 -9.70 4.50 -4.99
C GLU A 54 -9.37 5.36 -3.78
N HIS A 55 -8.22 6.04 -3.81
CA HIS A 55 -7.84 6.92 -2.70
C HIS A 55 -8.78 8.13 -2.53
N ASP A 56 -9.59 8.46 -3.55
CA ASP A 56 -10.51 9.59 -3.56
C ASP A 56 -12.00 9.20 -3.40
N GLY A 57 -12.34 7.90 -3.37
CA GLY A 57 -13.72 7.44 -3.22
C GLY A 57 -13.95 5.96 -3.55
N LEU A 58 -15.21 5.53 -3.45
CA LEU A 58 -15.67 4.20 -3.85
C LEU A 58 -15.78 4.07 -5.38
N LEU A 59 -15.63 2.85 -5.90
CA LEU A 59 -15.80 2.56 -7.34
C LEU A 59 -17.22 2.10 -7.71
N PHE A 60 -18.04 1.86 -6.71
CA PHE A 60 -19.43 1.40 -6.82
C PHE A 60 -20.18 1.74 -5.53
N GLU A 61 -21.50 1.65 -5.55
CA GLU A 61 -22.33 1.88 -4.37
C GLU A 61 -22.26 0.68 -3.42
N VAL A 62 -22.08 0.94 -2.11
CA VAL A 62 -22.06 -0.10 -1.08
C VAL A 62 -23.23 0.12 -0.14
N SER A 63 -24.14 -0.85 -0.13
CA SER A 63 -25.36 -0.79 0.69
C SER A 63 -25.03 -0.59 2.18
N GLY A 64 -25.68 0.37 2.82
CA GLY A 64 -25.54 0.62 4.26
C GLY A 64 -24.35 1.50 4.66
N LEU A 65 -23.46 1.87 3.75
CA LEU A 65 -22.37 2.82 4.03
C LEU A 65 -22.75 4.30 3.86
N GLY A 66 -23.98 4.58 3.42
CA GLY A 66 -24.49 5.95 3.22
C GLY A 66 -23.87 6.65 2.01
N ASP A 67 -23.96 7.98 1.98
CA ASP A 67 -23.47 8.84 0.88
C ASP A 67 -21.94 9.00 0.90
N LEU A 68 -21.19 7.88 0.94
CA LEU A 68 -19.75 7.91 0.74
C LEU A 68 -19.45 8.40 -0.68
N LYS A 69 -18.42 9.24 -0.78
CA LYS A 69 -18.01 9.83 -2.05
C LYS A 69 -17.65 8.73 -3.06
N GLN A 70 -18.29 8.79 -4.24
CA GLN A 70 -17.86 8.02 -5.41
C GLN A 70 -16.56 8.63 -5.96
N SER A 71 -15.64 7.76 -6.37
CA SER A 71 -14.40 8.15 -7.02
C SER A 71 -14.70 8.81 -8.36
N GLU A 72 -13.86 9.77 -8.72
CA GLU A 72 -13.88 10.38 -10.05
C GLU A 72 -13.44 9.40 -11.14
N TYR A 73 -12.89 8.25 -10.77
CA TYR A 73 -12.48 7.17 -11.65
C TYR A 73 -13.46 5.98 -11.65
N ALA A 74 -14.61 6.09 -10.95
CA ALA A 74 -15.63 5.05 -10.92
C ALA A 74 -16.19 4.74 -12.32
N ILE A 75 -16.23 5.75 -13.21
CA ILE A 75 -16.51 5.61 -14.64
C ILE A 75 -15.18 5.75 -15.39
N PRO A 76 -14.52 4.63 -15.75
CA PRO A 76 -13.20 4.68 -16.35
C PRO A 76 -13.20 5.16 -17.81
N SER A 77 -14.26 4.96 -18.60
CA SER A 77 -14.31 5.48 -19.97
C SER A 77 -15.73 5.52 -20.54
N ASP A 78 -15.91 6.14 -21.72
CA ASP A 78 -17.19 6.15 -22.43
C ASP A 78 -17.68 4.73 -22.80
N THR A 79 -16.78 3.75 -22.83
CA THR A 79 -17.09 2.35 -23.17
C THR A 79 -17.14 1.43 -21.95
N LEU A 80 -16.73 1.90 -20.77
CA LEU A 80 -16.69 1.15 -19.53
C LEU A 80 -17.30 2.03 -18.43
N GLN A 81 -18.60 1.83 -18.18
CA GLN A 81 -19.43 2.68 -17.32
C GLN A 81 -19.35 2.34 -15.83
N GLY A 82 -18.55 1.34 -15.45
CA GLY A 82 -18.37 0.99 -14.04
C GLY A 82 -17.56 -0.27 -13.80
N PHE A 83 -17.40 -0.60 -12.52
CA PHE A 83 -16.65 -1.77 -12.06
C PHE A 83 -17.08 -3.08 -12.72
N SER A 84 -18.39 -3.35 -12.80
CA SER A 84 -18.94 -4.57 -13.40
C SER A 84 -18.55 -4.74 -14.87
N GLU A 85 -18.61 -3.68 -15.68
CA GLU A 85 -18.25 -3.72 -17.10
C GLU A 85 -16.75 -3.94 -17.30
N VAL A 86 -15.91 -3.38 -16.43
CA VAL A 86 -14.45 -3.66 -16.43
C VAL A 86 -14.19 -5.14 -16.19
N VAL A 87 -14.82 -5.72 -15.15
CA VAL A 87 -14.68 -7.15 -14.82
C VAL A 87 -15.18 -8.02 -15.98
N GLU A 88 -16.34 -7.68 -16.56
CA GLU A 88 -16.91 -8.42 -17.69
C GLU A 88 -15.95 -8.41 -18.90
N GLU A 89 -15.36 -7.26 -19.23
CA GLU A 89 -14.52 -7.11 -20.41
C GLU A 89 -13.22 -7.92 -20.31
N PHE A 90 -12.63 -8.01 -19.12
CA PHE A 90 -11.47 -8.87 -18.89
C PHE A 90 -11.82 -10.35 -18.83
N THR A 91 -12.93 -10.72 -18.19
CA THR A 91 -13.34 -12.13 -18.07
C THR A 91 -13.76 -12.71 -19.42
N ARG A 92 -14.32 -11.89 -20.33
CA ARG A 92 -14.57 -12.20 -21.74
C ARG A 92 -13.30 -12.55 -22.51
N ARG A 93 -12.15 -12.04 -22.07
CA ARG A 93 -10.80 -12.38 -22.58
C ARG A 93 -10.14 -13.50 -21.79
N GLU A 94 -10.97 -14.34 -21.17
CA GLU A 94 -10.59 -15.52 -20.40
C GLU A 94 -9.74 -15.25 -19.15
N MET A 95 -9.55 -13.99 -18.76
CA MET A 95 -8.78 -13.66 -17.56
C MET A 95 -9.50 -14.04 -16.27
N GLU A 96 -8.74 -14.52 -15.29
CA GLU A 96 -9.18 -14.67 -13.91
C GLU A 96 -9.07 -13.34 -13.16
N VAL A 97 -9.85 -13.18 -12.08
CA VAL A 97 -9.99 -11.92 -11.35
C VAL A 97 -9.45 -12.08 -9.93
N ILE A 98 -8.64 -11.11 -9.53
CA ILE A 98 -8.19 -10.90 -8.16
C ILE A 98 -8.66 -9.51 -7.74
N LEU A 99 -9.37 -9.43 -6.62
CA LEU A 99 -9.81 -8.15 -6.05
C LEU A 99 -8.71 -7.57 -5.17
N LEU A 100 -8.35 -6.31 -5.37
CA LEU A 100 -7.27 -5.63 -4.64
C LEU A 100 -7.87 -4.57 -3.72
N LEU A 101 -7.61 -4.66 -2.42
CA LEU A 101 -8.01 -3.67 -1.42
C LEU A 101 -6.78 -3.05 -0.76
N ASP A 102 -6.68 -1.72 -0.79
CA ASP A 102 -5.83 -0.96 0.12
C ASP A 102 -6.66 -0.52 1.35
N PRO A 103 -6.37 -1.02 2.56
CA PRO A 103 -7.09 -0.64 3.77
C PRO A 103 -6.86 0.80 4.22
N ALA A 104 -5.78 1.44 3.76
CA ALA A 104 -5.38 2.77 4.21
C ALA A 104 -6.10 3.89 3.44
N ILE A 105 -7.40 3.75 3.26
CA ILE A 105 -8.27 4.78 2.65
C ILE A 105 -8.53 5.93 3.63
N SER A 106 -8.67 7.13 3.09
CA SER A 106 -8.79 8.38 3.86
C SER A 106 -10.06 9.18 3.59
N PHE A 107 -10.93 8.74 2.68
CA PHE A 107 -12.15 9.47 2.31
C PHE A 107 -13.37 9.08 3.17
N VAL A 108 -13.24 8.05 4.03
CA VAL A 108 -14.29 7.62 4.95
C VAL A 108 -14.31 8.57 6.15
N PRO A 109 -15.42 9.28 6.43
CA PRO A 109 -15.50 10.21 7.53
C PRO A 109 -15.57 9.48 8.88
N GLY A 110 -14.91 10.03 9.91
CA GLY A 110 -15.04 9.56 11.29
C GLY A 110 -13.73 9.59 12.06
N GLU A 111 -13.58 10.53 13.00
CA GLU A 111 -12.36 10.68 13.80
C GLU A 111 -12.06 9.49 14.74
N SER A 112 -13.05 8.64 15.02
CA SER A 112 -12.90 7.42 15.82
C SER A 112 -12.38 6.24 14.99
N LEU A 113 -12.46 6.32 13.66
CA LEU A 113 -12.08 5.25 12.74
C LEU A 113 -10.63 5.33 12.28
N VAL A 114 -10.02 6.51 12.40
CA VAL A 114 -8.69 6.79 11.87
C VAL A 114 -7.56 6.40 12.81
N SER A 115 -6.38 6.18 12.25
CA SER A 115 -5.17 5.89 13.02
C SER A 115 -4.70 7.12 13.80
N ARG A 116 -4.19 6.90 15.02
CA ARG A 116 -3.62 7.94 15.89
C ARG A 116 -2.22 7.58 16.32
N ASP A 117 -1.32 8.56 16.35
CA ASP A 117 0.02 8.36 16.88
C ASP A 117 0.03 8.29 18.42
N ILE A 118 1.22 8.07 18.99
CA ILE A 118 1.42 7.99 20.44
C ILE A 118 1.12 9.30 21.18
N LEU A 119 1.11 10.43 20.47
CA LEU A 119 0.75 11.75 20.99
C LEU A 119 -0.75 12.05 20.88
N GLY A 120 -1.51 11.18 20.20
CA GLY A 120 -2.93 11.34 19.95
C GLY A 120 -3.25 12.18 18.71
N VAL A 121 -2.24 12.52 17.88
CA VAL A 121 -2.44 13.21 16.61
C VAL A 121 -3.06 12.22 15.62
N SER A 122 -4.19 12.63 15.05
CA SER A 122 -4.90 11.83 14.05
C SER A 122 -4.16 11.87 12.72
N SER A 123 -4.03 10.69 12.11
CA SER A 123 -3.66 10.53 10.71
C SER A 123 -4.92 10.35 9.86
N SER A 124 -4.84 10.63 8.56
CA SER A 124 -6.01 10.54 7.68
C SER A 124 -6.51 9.12 7.35
N PRO A 125 -5.65 8.07 7.29
CA PRO A 125 -6.11 6.72 6.94
C PRO A 125 -6.93 6.03 8.03
N LEU A 126 -7.83 5.13 7.62
CA LEU A 126 -8.53 4.22 8.51
C LEU A 126 -7.56 3.35 9.32
N CYS A 127 -7.87 3.14 10.59
CA CYS A 127 -7.18 2.19 11.43
C CYS A 127 -7.73 0.78 11.20
N ILE A 128 -6.92 -0.12 10.65
CA ILE A 128 -7.31 -1.53 10.48
C ILE A 128 -7.56 -2.24 11.82
N GLY A 129 -6.96 -1.74 12.92
CA GLY A 129 -7.20 -2.23 14.28
C GLY A 129 -8.58 -1.90 14.84
N ASN A 130 -9.33 -0.98 14.22
CA ASN A 130 -10.71 -0.64 14.61
C ASN A 130 -11.73 -1.59 13.95
N ASP A 131 -12.62 -2.17 14.77
CA ASP A 131 -13.63 -3.13 14.33
C ASP A 131 -14.58 -2.58 13.27
N GLN A 132 -15.02 -1.32 13.43
CA GLN A 132 -15.91 -0.67 12.47
C GLN A 132 -15.20 -0.40 11.14
N SER A 133 -13.93 0.03 11.17
CA SER A 133 -13.13 0.17 9.96
C SER A 133 -13.03 -1.16 9.20
N ARG A 134 -12.86 -2.28 9.91
CA ARG A 134 -12.84 -3.62 9.28
C ARG A 134 -14.20 -4.03 8.70
N LEU A 135 -15.31 -3.67 9.34
CA LEU A 135 -16.64 -3.92 8.79
C LEU A 135 -16.87 -3.13 7.50
N ILE A 136 -16.44 -1.87 7.47
CA ILE A 136 -16.51 -1.03 6.25
C ILE A 136 -15.69 -1.66 5.12
N LEU A 137 -14.43 -2.00 5.40
CA LEU A 137 -13.53 -2.64 4.42
C LEU A 137 -14.06 -3.99 3.93
N GLY A 138 -14.60 -4.80 4.85
CA GLY A 138 -15.26 -6.07 4.54
C GLY A 138 -16.49 -5.89 3.67
N ALA A 139 -17.32 -4.89 3.94
CA ALA A 139 -18.50 -4.58 3.12
C ALA A 139 -18.13 -4.12 1.70
N VAL A 140 -17.12 -3.25 1.56
CA VAL A 140 -16.62 -2.83 0.23
C VAL A 140 -16.15 -4.03 -0.58
N LEU A 141 -15.37 -4.93 0.04
CA LEU A 141 -14.93 -6.15 -0.61
C LEU A 141 -16.08 -7.11 -0.91
N GLY A 142 -17.01 -7.31 0.02
CA GLY A 142 -18.18 -8.18 -0.16
C GLY A 142 -19.03 -7.74 -1.35
N THR A 143 -19.30 -6.43 -1.47
CA THR A 143 -20.00 -5.88 -2.64
C THR A 143 -19.21 -6.09 -3.94
N ALA A 144 -17.87 -5.91 -3.93
CA ALA A 144 -17.07 -6.20 -5.11
C ALA A 144 -17.15 -7.68 -5.53
N ILE A 145 -17.15 -8.60 -4.56
CA ILE A 145 -17.32 -10.04 -4.82
C ILE A 145 -18.69 -10.29 -5.46
N ASP A 146 -19.76 -9.76 -4.88
CA ASP A 146 -21.12 -9.92 -5.42
C ASP A 146 -21.21 -9.42 -6.87
N LEU A 147 -20.58 -8.28 -7.18
CA LEU A 147 -20.53 -7.73 -8.54
C LEU A 147 -19.75 -8.65 -9.50
N VAL A 148 -18.60 -9.19 -9.09
CA VAL A 148 -17.82 -10.13 -9.91
C VAL A 148 -18.61 -11.41 -10.17
N GLU A 149 -19.19 -12.00 -9.13
CA GLU A 149 -19.99 -13.22 -9.25
C GLU A 149 -21.20 -12.97 -10.14
N GLU A 150 -21.85 -11.80 -10.04
CA GLU A 150 -22.95 -11.42 -10.91
C GLU A 150 -22.57 -11.38 -12.39
N VAL A 151 -21.49 -10.70 -12.76
CA VAL A 151 -21.08 -10.62 -14.15
C VAL A 151 -20.48 -11.93 -14.68
N THR A 152 -20.01 -12.80 -13.79
CA THR A 152 -19.40 -14.09 -14.15
C THR A 152 -20.32 -15.29 -13.94
N LYS A 153 -21.62 -15.09 -13.69
CA LYS A 153 -22.64 -16.16 -13.54
C LYS A 153 -22.57 -17.24 -14.64
N SER A 154 -22.22 -16.85 -15.87
CA SER A 154 -22.12 -17.76 -17.03
C SER A 154 -20.79 -18.52 -17.13
N ALA A 155 -19.78 -18.11 -16.36
CA ALA A 155 -18.45 -18.69 -16.30
C ALA A 155 -18.00 -18.76 -14.83
N PRO A 156 -18.52 -19.71 -14.03
CA PRO A 156 -18.21 -19.80 -12.61
C PRO A 156 -16.71 -19.99 -12.37
N ARG A 157 -16.24 -19.53 -11.20
CA ARG A 157 -14.83 -19.60 -10.75
C ARG A 157 -13.87 -18.62 -11.44
N LYS A 158 -14.37 -17.44 -11.83
CA LYS A 158 -13.52 -16.36 -12.34
C LYS A 158 -12.85 -15.55 -11.25
N LEU A 159 -13.49 -15.39 -10.09
CA LEU A 159 -12.85 -14.82 -8.92
C LEU A 159 -11.94 -15.87 -8.27
N ILE A 160 -10.63 -15.67 -8.32
CA ILE A 160 -9.64 -16.62 -7.80
C ILE A 160 -8.96 -16.16 -6.51
N GLY A 161 -9.07 -14.87 -6.16
CA GLY A 161 -8.39 -14.34 -4.99
C GLY A 161 -8.78 -12.92 -4.61
N ILE A 162 -8.40 -12.54 -3.39
CA ILE A 162 -8.53 -11.20 -2.84
C ILE A 162 -7.18 -10.82 -2.24
N ALA A 163 -6.56 -9.77 -2.76
CA ALA A 163 -5.29 -9.22 -2.30
C ALA A 163 -5.53 -8.02 -1.38
N LEU A 164 -5.04 -8.14 -0.15
CA LEU A 164 -5.02 -7.07 0.84
C LEU A 164 -3.64 -6.41 0.84
N ASP A 165 -3.58 -5.12 0.53
CA ASP A 165 -2.35 -4.34 0.62
C ASP A 165 -2.03 -4.02 2.08
N THR A 166 -1.05 -4.73 2.64
CA THR A 166 -0.65 -4.51 4.04
C THR A 166 0.60 -3.66 4.18
N THR A 167 1.12 -3.10 3.09
CA THR A 167 2.45 -2.48 3.06
C THR A 167 2.60 -1.25 3.95
N ASP A 168 1.52 -0.51 4.23
CA ASP A 168 1.56 0.72 5.03
C ASP A 168 0.27 0.93 5.84
N LEU A 169 0.02 0.00 6.78
CA LEU A 169 -1.13 0.00 7.71
C LEU A 169 -0.85 0.81 8.98
N TRP A 170 0.41 0.90 9.38
CA TRP A 170 0.88 1.53 10.60
C TRP A 170 1.90 2.62 10.24
N PRO A 171 1.45 3.82 9.85
CA PRO A 171 2.36 4.88 9.45
C PRO A 171 3.30 5.25 10.61
N MET A 172 4.55 5.55 10.29
CA MET A 172 5.55 5.95 11.29
C MET A 172 5.98 7.38 11.03
N GLY A 173 5.93 8.19 12.08
CA GLY A 173 6.48 9.54 12.11
C GLY A 173 7.58 9.67 13.15
N GLY A 174 8.16 10.87 13.22
CA GLY A 174 9.10 11.23 14.26
C GLY A 174 9.78 12.56 13.95
N GLU A 175 10.14 13.28 14.99
CA GLU A 175 11.00 14.46 14.93
C GLU A 175 12.42 14.11 15.37
N LEU A 176 13.42 14.97 15.11
CA LEU A 176 14.82 14.69 15.47
C LEU A 176 14.94 14.28 16.94
N GLY A 177 15.29 13.01 17.14
CA GLY A 177 15.47 12.41 18.46
C GLY A 177 14.28 11.60 18.97
N ARG A 178 13.07 11.69 18.40
CA ARG A 178 11.86 11.00 18.89
C ARG A 178 11.15 10.19 17.82
N ILE A 179 10.87 8.92 18.11
CA ILE A 179 10.03 8.07 17.26
C ILE A 179 8.55 8.21 17.67
N GLU A 180 7.70 8.56 16.71
CA GLU A 180 6.26 8.70 16.84
C GLU A 180 5.56 7.66 15.96
N ALA A 181 5.75 6.39 16.31
CA ALA A 181 5.12 5.27 15.60
C ALA A 181 3.64 5.11 16.01
N THR A 182 2.81 4.62 15.07
CA THR A 182 1.35 4.43 15.22
C THR A 182 0.98 2.92 15.21
N CYS A 183 -0.21 2.48 15.62
CA CYS A 183 -1.43 3.19 16.05
C CYS A 183 -1.78 2.97 17.53
N PHE A 184 -2.19 4.05 18.21
CA PHE A 184 -2.60 4.16 19.62
C PHE A 184 -4.05 4.62 19.82
N CYS A 185 -4.91 4.49 18.80
CA CYS A 185 -6.35 4.70 18.99
C CYS A 185 -6.92 3.74 20.06
N ASP A 186 -8.14 4.01 20.53
CA ASP A 186 -8.75 3.22 21.61
C ASP A 186 -8.83 1.74 21.29
N SER A 187 -9.11 1.38 20.03
CA SER A 187 -9.17 -0.02 19.59
C SER A 187 -7.79 -0.70 19.66
N CYS A 188 -6.74 -0.02 19.20
CA CYS A 188 -5.39 -0.56 19.31
C CYS A 188 -4.91 -0.63 20.76
N THR A 189 -5.17 0.39 21.56
CA THR A 189 -4.81 0.39 22.99
C THR A 189 -5.50 -0.75 23.73
N THR A 190 -6.80 -0.95 23.49
CA THR A 190 -7.58 -2.04 24.10
C THR A 190 -7.02 -3.42 23.70
N TYR A 191 -6.66 -3.60 22.43
CA TYR A 191 -6.05 -4.85 21.95
C TYR A 191 -4.75 -5.14 22.70
N PHE A 192 -3.85 -4.15 22.81
CA PHE A 192 -2.59 -4.33 23.51
C PHE A 192 -2.78 -4.55 25.01
N GLU A 193 -3.64 -3.81 25.69
CA GLU A 193 -3.89 -4.02 27.12
C GLU A 193 -4.53 -5.39 27.41
N THR A 194 -5.27 -5.96 26.44
CA THR A 194 -5.84 -7.31 26.57
C THR A 194 -4.79 -8.40 26.37
N ASN A 195 -3.89 -8.26 25.39
CA ASN A 195 -2.96 -9.32 24.98
C ASN A 195 -1.59 -9.21 25.65
N GLU A 196 -1.12 -7.99 25.94
CA GLU A 196 0.15 -7.70 26.59
C GLU A 196 -0.03 -6.52 27.59
N PRO A 197 -0.66 -6.75 28.76
CA PRO A 197 -1.02 -5.70 29.70
C PRO A 197 0.16 -4.80 30.09
N GLY A 198 -0.03 -3.49 30.04
CA GLY A 198 0.96 -2.49 30.40
C GLY A 198 2.11 -2.28 29.40
N LEU A 199 2.21 -3.07 28.32
CA LEU A 199 3.31 -2.97 27.36
C LEU A 199 3.40 -1.58 26.73
N LEU A 200 2.27 -0.99 26.33
CA LEU A 200 2.27 0.34 25.69
C LEU A 200 2.75 1.46 26.62
N LYS A 201 2.73 1.27 27.94
CA LYS A 201 3.27 2.25 28.89
C LYS A 201 4.78 2.40 28.73
N GLU A 202 5.49 1.31 28.41
CA GLU A 202 6.92 1.31 28.13
C GLU A 202 7.26 2.08 26.85
N PHE A 203 6.32 2.21 25.90
CA PHE A 203 6.53 2.96 24.66
C PHE A 203 6.23 4.46 24.80
N ARG A 204 5.51 4.86 25.86
CA ARG A 204 5.22 6.26 26.18
C ARG A 204 6.35 6.95 26.95
N THR A 205 7.52 6.33 27.07
CA THR A 205 8.73 6.92 27.67
C THR A 205 9.68 7.46 26.61
N PHE A 206 10.72 8.18 27.04
CA PHE A 206 11.80 8.59 26.16
C PHE A 206 13.17 8.25 26.79
N PRO A 207 14.09 7.62 26.03
CA PRO A 207 13.87 6.92 24.76
C PRO A 207 12.83 5.79 24.89
N ASN A 208 12.13 5.48 23.80
CA ASN A 208 11.18 4.36 23.77
C ASN A 208 11.82 3.11 23.17
N PRO A 209 11.22 1.91 23.33
CA PRO A 209 11.81 0.69 22.82
C PRO A 209 12.04 0.66 21.31
N TRP A 210 11.26 1.39 20.50
CA TRP A 210 11.54 1.49 19.07
C TRP A 210 12.88 2.15 18.76
N SER A 211 13.37 3.05 19.62
CA SER A 211 14.68 3.68 19.45
C SER A 211 15.84 2.68 19.38
N LEU A 212 15.65 1.40 19.70
CA LEU A 212 16.66 0.36 19.45
C LEU A 212 16.84 0.06 17.96
N LEU A 213 15.78 0.11 17.16
CA LEU A 213 15.77 -0.33 15.75
C LEU A 213 15.25 0.73 14.77
N LEU A 214 14.71 1.84 15.27
CA LEU A 214 14.21 2.97 14.49
C LEU A 214 14.94 4.26 14.90
N LYS A 215 15.26 5.11 13.92
CA LYS A 215 15.85 6.43 14.15
C LYS A 215 15.28 7.45 13.17
N PRO A 216 14.82 8.63 13.64
CA PRO A 216 14.42 9.71 12.74
C PRO A 216 15.59 10.15 11.85
N SER A 217 15.30 10.45 10.59
CA SER A 217 16.22 11.00 9.60
C SER A 217 15.59 12.23 8.93
N GLU A 218 16.40 13.00 8.19
CA GLU A 218 15.90 14.16 7.43
C GLU A 218 14.83 13.79 6.38
N THR A 219 14.77 12.52 5.98
CA THR A 219 13.88 12.02 4.92
C THR A 219 12.80 11.06 5.42
N GLY A 220 12.66 10.88 6.74
CA GLY A 220 11.64 10.03 7.36
C GLY A 220 12.19 9.23 8.55
N ILE A 221 11.84 7.95 8.63
CA ILE A 221 12.35 7.03 9.65
C ILE A 221 13.35 6.07 9.02
N GLY A 222 14.58 6.09 9.52
CA GLY A 222 15.55 5.03 9.27
C GLY A 222 15.22 3.82 10.15
N PHE A 223 15.29 2.63 9.57
CA PHE A 223 14.96 1.39 10.25
C PHE A 223 15.93 0.27 9.89
N VAL A 224 15.94 -0.79 10.70
CA VAL A 224 16.65 -2.03 10.42
C VAL A 224 15.67 -3.03 9.79
N SER A 225 15.96 -3.48 8.56
CA SER A 225 15.13 -4.43 7.79
C SER A 225 15.33 -5.91 8.18
N ASP A 226 16.48 -6.23 8.77
CA ASP A 226 16.95 -7.62 8.93
C ASP A 226 16.74 -8.16 10.35
N VAL A 227 15.69 -7.68 11.04
CA VAL A 227 15.33 -8.13 12.38
C VAL A 227 13.94 -8.76 12.33
N SER A 228 13.79 -9.90 13.00
CA SER A 228 12.50 -10.57 13.17
C SER A 228 12.11 -10.59 14.67
N PRO A 229 10.85 -10.89 15.00
CA PRO A 229 10.44 -11.06 16.40
C PRO A 229 11.18 -12.19 17.14
N ASN A 230 11.86 -13.07 16.39
CA ASN A 230 12.64 -14.19 16.91
C ASN A 230 14.12 -13.84 17.14
N THR A 231 14.63 -12.73 16.61
CA THR A 231 16.00 -12.23 16.87
C THR A 231 16.26 -12.08 18.37
N SER A 232 17.44 -12.49 18.86
CA SER A 232 17.73 -12.49 20.30
C SER A 232 17.87 -11.07 20.85
N ASP A 233 17.64 -10.92 22.16
CA ASP A 233 17.71 -9.61 22.81
C ASP A 233 19.10 -8.99 22.65
N GLU A 234 20.16 -9.80 22.81
CA GLU A 234 21.56 -9.42 22.67
C GLU A 234 21.91 -9.01 21.24
N GLU A 235 21.35 -9.72 20.25
CA GLU A 235 21.58 -9.42 18.84
C GLU A 235 20.93 -8.09 18.43
N ILE A 236 19.69 -7.83 18.88
CA ILE A 236 19.03 -6.53 18.69
C ILE A 236 19.89 -5.39 19.26
N ILE A 237 20.40 -5.57 20.49
CA ILE A 237 21.29 -4.58 21.12
C ILE A 237 22.59 -4.43 20.32
N GLY A 238 23.18 -5.54 19.85
CA GLY A 238 24.38 -5.53 19.02
C GLY A 238 24.19 -4.75 17.73
N ILE A 239 23.08 -4.99 17.02
CA ILE A 239 22.72 -4.26 15.79
C ILE A 239 22.51 -2.77 16.10
N SER A 240 21.78 -2.46 17.18
CA SER A 240 21.55 -1.08 17.63
C SER A 240 22.86 -0.33 17.92
N ARG A 241 23.86 -1.03 18.50
CA ARG A 241 25.23 -0.51 18.71
C ARG A 241 25.93 -0.21 17.40
N LEU A 242 25.92 -1.16 16.47
CA LEU A 242 26.57 -1.01 15.16
C LEU A 242 25.97 0.15 14.35
N ARG A 243 24.66 0.38 14.47
CA ARG A 243 23.94 1.48 13.81
C ARG A 243 24.03 2.81 14.55
N GLY A 244 24.57 2.83 15.77
CA GLY A 244 24.66 4.03 16.61
C GLY A 244 23.29 4.55 17.07
N TYR A 245 22.32 3.66 17.25
CA TYR A 245 20.97 4.02 17.73
C TYR A 245 20.92 4.10 19.26
N ILE A 246 21.76 3.31 19.94
CA ILE A 246 21.90 3.30 21.40
C ILE A 246 22.32 4.64 22.02
N SER A 247 22.84 5.60 21.24
CA SER A 247 23.31 6.88 21.77
C SER A 247 22.21 7.72 22.43
N GLN A 248 20.94 7.35 22.23
CA GLN A 248 19.77 7.98 22.84
C GLN A 248 19.49 7.48 24.27
N PHE A 249 20.09 6.36 24.69
CA PHE A 249 19.90 5.78 26.02
C PHE A 249 21.00 6.29 26.94
N GLU A 250 20.66 7.23 27.83
CA GLU A 250 21.57 7.73 28.86
C GLU A 250 21.95 6.59 29.82
N GLU A 251 23.25 6.47 30.13
CA GLU A 251 23.83 5.34 30.88
C GLU A 251 23.46 3.97 30.30
N ASN A 252 24.33 3.42 29.42
CA ASN A 252 24.19 2.13 28.74
C ASN A 252 24.18 0.90 29.68
N ALA A 253 23.36 0.88 30.73
CA ALA A 253 23.21 -0.25 31.63
C ALA A 253 22.62 -1.43 30.84
N GLN A 254 23.45 -2.46 30.64
CA GLN A 254 23.10 -3.65 29.84
C GLN A 254 21.74 -4.25 30.24
N ALA A 255 21.39 -4.22 31.53
CA ALA A 255 20.11 -4.71 32.04
C ALA A 255 18.90 -3.92 31.50
N GLN A 256 19.02 -2.60 31.39
CA GLN A 256 17.98 -1.75 30.82
C GLN A 256 17.80 -2.04 29.34
N LEU A 257 18.89 -2.12 28.57
CA LEU A 257 18.84 -2.43 27.14
C LEU A 257 18.20 -3.79 26.87
N LEU A 258 18.48 -4.80 27.71
CA LEU A 258 17.83 -6.11 27.64
C LEU A 258 16.33 -6.01 27.91
N SER A 259 15.91 -5.27 28.93
CA SER A 259 14.49 -5.04 29.22
C SER A 259 13.78 -4.35 28.05
N THR A 260 14.38 -3.28 27.51
CA THR A 260 13.87 -2.54 26.35
C THR A 260 13.75 -3.44 25.12
N SER A 261 14.74 -4.29 24.86
CA SER A 261 14.74 -5.23 23.73
C SER A 261 13.60 -6.26 23.84
N ARG A 262 13.34 -6.78 25.05
CA ARG A 262 12.18 -7.68 25.28
C ARG A 262 10.85 -6.99 25.03
N ALA A 263 10.70 -5.75 25.51
CA ALA A 263 9.49 -4.96 25.26
C ALA A 263 9.27 -4.74 23.75
N LEU A 264 10.34 -4.43 23.02
CA LEU A 264 10.28 -4.30 21.56
C LEU A 264 9.82 -5.58 20.87
N ARG A 265 10.39 -6.73 21.23
CA ARG A 265 9.98 -8.02 20.64
C ARG A 265 8.54 -8.39 20.97
N ARG A 266 8.09 -8.16 22.21
CA ARG A 266 6.68 -8.34 22.60
C ARG A 266 5.75 -7.45 21.78
N TYR A 267 6.15 -6.20 21.54
CA TYR A 267 5.40 -5.28 20.68
C TYR A 267 5.31 -5.80 19.25
N MET A 268 6.43 -6.22 18.65
CA MET A 268 6.46 -6.74 17.27
C MET A 268 5.53 -7.95 17.11
N ARG A 269 5.57 -8.92 18.04
CA ARG A 269 4.66 -10.09 18.01
C ARG A 269 3.20 -9.70 18.19
N THR A 270 2.91 -8.80 19.12
CA THR A 270 1.54 -8.38 19.39
C THR A 270 0.96 -7.61 18.20
N ARG A 271 1.76 -6.76 17.56
CA ARG A 271 1.37 -6.03 16.36
C ARG A 271 1.19 -6.96 15.16
N HIS A 272 2.03 -7.99 15.02
CA HIS A 272 1.85 -9.05 14.03
C HIS A 272 0.50 -9.73 14.19
N ASN A 273 0.21 -10.24 15.39
CA ASN A 273 -1.05 -10.92 15.69
C ASN A 273 -2.26 -10.00 15.47
N GLN A 274 -2.13 -8.73 15.85
CA GLN A 274 -3.18 -7.75 15.61
C GLN A 274 -3.46 -7.59 14.13
N THR A 275 -2.41 -7.36 13.33
CA THR A 275 -2.54 -7.10 11.90
C THR A 275 -3.12 -8.31 11.18
N LEU A 276 -2.61 -9.49 11.50
CA LEU A 276 -3.03 -10.74 10.88
C LEU A 276 -4.49 -11.08 11.23
N GLY A 277 -4.87 -10.90 12.50
CA GLY A 277 -6.26 -11.03 12.94
C GLY A 277 -7.18 -10.01 12.27
N ALA A 278 -6.70 -8.78 12.05
CA ALA A 278 -7.42 -7.73 11.34
C ALA A 278 -7.70 -8.14 9.87
N ALA A 279 -6.65 -8.58 9.17
CA ALA A 279 -6.74 -9.03 7.78
C ALA A 279 -7.70 -10.22 7.65
N LYS A 280 -7.55 -11.23 8.51
CA LYS A 280 -8.47 -12.37 8.57
C LYS A 280 -9.91 -11.94 8.75
N LYS A 281 -10.18 -11.00 9.66
CA LYS A 281 -11.54 -10.54 9.92
C LYS A 281 -12.14 -9.81 8.71
N ILE A 282 -11.35 -9.03 7.97
CA ILE A 282 -11.80 -8.39 6.73
C ILE A 282 -12.17 -9.46 5.70
N PHE A 283 -11.31 -10.45 5.47
CA PHE A 283 -11.61 -11.57 4.56
C PHE A 283 -12.86 -12.34 4.98
N ASP A 284 -12.96 -12.72 6.26
CA ASP A 284 -14.10 -13.46 6.79
C ASP A 284 -15.42 -12.67 6.64
N THR A 285 -15.37 -11.34 6.82
CA THR A 285 -16.54 -10.47 6.65
C THR A 285 -16.92 -10.33 5.17
N ALA A 286 -15.94 -10.14 4.29
CA ALA A 286 -16.18 -10.00 2.86
C ALA A 286 -16.75 -11.28 2.23
N CYS A 287 -16.30 -12.44 2.71
CA CYS A 287 -16.73 -13.75 2.20
C CYS A 287 -17.96 -14.31 2.93
N GLU A 288 -18.58 -13.55 3.83
CA GLU A 288 -19.74 -14.01 4.59
C GLU A 288 -20.91 -14.31 3.64
N GLY A 289 -21.44 -15.53 3.70
CA GLY A 289 -22.58 -15.94 2.87
C GLY A 289 -22.22 -16.43 1.46
N LEU A 290 -20.95 -16.42 1.06
CA LEU A 290 -20.52 -17.02 -0.21
C LEU A 290 -20.71 -18.54 -0.18
N GLN A 291 -21.61 -19.04 -1.03
CA GLN A 291 -21.82 -20.48 -1.23
C GLN A 291 -20.95 -21.00 -2.37
N VAL A 292 -19.63 -21.00 -2.16
CA VAL A 292 -18.66 -21.53 -3.13
C VAL A 292 -17.92 -22.71 -2.52
N ASP A 293 -17.78 -23.79 -3.29
CA ASP A 293 -17.05 -25.00 -2.87
C ASP A 293 -15.57 -24.69 -2.56
N GLU A 294 -15.00 -23.69 -3.26
CA GLU A 294 -13.64 -23.19 -3.08
C GLU A 294 -13.70 -21.66 -2.92
N PRO A 295 -13.45 -21.12 -1.71
CA PRO A 295 -13.40 -19.67 -1.51
C PRO A 295 -12.22 -19.04 -2.25
N PRO A 296 -12.29 -17.75 -2.62
CA PRO A 296 -11.17 -17.06 -3.23
C PRO A 296 -9.95 -17.05 -2.29
N LYS A 297 -8.76 -17.22 -2.85
CA LYS A 297 -7.51 -17.18 -2.10
C LYS A 297 -7.35 -15.84 -1.37
N ARG A 298 -6.94 -15.89 -0.11
CA ARG A 298 -6.60 -14.73 0.70
C ARG A 298 -5.14 -14.37 0.47
N ILE A 299 -4.88 -13.23 -0.15
CA ILE A 299 -3.53 -12.81 -0.53
C ILE A 299 -3.11 -11.61 0.32
N LEU A 300 -1.89 -11.63 0.88
CA LEU A 300 -1.30 -10.45 1.54
C LEU A 300 -0.18 -9.86 0.68
N ILE A 301 -0.20 -8.54 0.48
CA ILE A 301 0.90 -7.81 -0.17
C ILE A 301 1.80 -7.19 0.89
N LEU A 302 3.11 -7.44 0.77
CA LEU A 302 4.16 -7.05 1.70
C LEU A 302 5.31 -6.35 0.97
N GLU A 303 6.09 -5.54 1.69
CA GLU A 303 7.28 -4.86 1.12
C GLU A 303 8.47 -5.83 0.92
N GLY A 304 8.54 -6.93 1.69
CA GLY A 304 9.58 -7.97 1.58
C GLY A 304 10.62 -7.99 2.71
N GLU A 305 10.45 -7.14 3.73
CA GLU A 305 11.33 -7.06 4.91
C GLU A 305 11.04 -8.19 5.91
N ARG A 306 12.02 -8.61 6.73
CA ARG A 306 11.82 -9.66 7.75
C ARG A 306 10.69 -9.30 8.72
N TYR A 307 10.70 -8.06 9.18
CA TYR A 307 9.60 -7.43 9.88
C TYR A 307 9.28 -6.10 9.19
N GLY A 308 8.12 -6.04 8.55
CA GLY A 308 7.64 -4.81 7.93
C GLY A 308 7.17 -3.84 8.99
N TRP A 309 7.90 -2.76 9.21
CA TRP A 309 7.57 -1.82 10.30
C TRP A 309 6.26 -1.07 10.06
N SER A 310 5.92 -0.81 8.80
CA SER A 310 4.67 -0.18 8.36
C SER A 310 3.54 -1.18 8.14
N SER A 311 3.85 -2.46 7.93
CA SER A 311 2.83 -3.53 7.85
C SER A 311 2.50 -4.15 9.20
N GLY A 312 3.46 -4.16 10.13
CA GLY A 312 3.37 -4.86 11.41
C GLY A 312 3.52 -6.37 11.28
N LEU A 313 3.89 -6.90 10.11
CA LEU A 313 3.96 -8.35 9.83
C LEU A 313 5.40 -8.84 9.75
N SER A 314 5.61 -10.11 10.13
CA SER A 314 6.90 -10.80 10.01
C SER A 314 6.77 -11.94 9.02
N ILE A 315 7.66 -11.98 8.02
CA ILE A 315 7.62 -13.01 6.98
C ILE A 315 7.88 -14.40 7.58
N GLU A 316 8.83 -14.53 8.51
CA GLU A 316 9.12 -15.83 9.12
C GLU A 316 7.98 -16.35 9.99
N ASP A 317 7.31 -15.46 10.73
CA ASP A 317 6.14 -15.85 11.54
C ASP A 317 4.95 -16.23 10.63
N LEU A 318 4.77 -15.55 9.48
CA LEU A 318 3.80 -15.97 8.45
C LEU A 318 4.16 -17.36 7.88
N ASP A 319 5.41 -17.59 7.44
CA ASP A 319 5.78 -18.90 6.89
C ASP A 319 5.57 -20.04 7.92
N ALA A 320 5.87 -19.77 9.19
CA ALA A 320 5.64 -20.69 10.29
C ALA A 320 4.15 -20.95 10.58
N GLU A 321 3.30 -19.91 10.58
CA GLU A 321 1.86 -20.05 10.83
C GLU A 321 1.19 -20.91 9.75
N TYR A 322 1.52 -20.66 8.48
CA TYR A 322 0.96 -21.40 7.36
C TYR A 322 1.27 -22.89 7.43
N ARG A 323 2.51 -23.25 7.85
CA ARG A 323 2.91 -24.64 8.07
C ARG A 323 2.04 -25.35 9.13
N GLN A 324 1.58 -24.60 10.13
CA GLN A 324 0.89 -25.16 11.30
C GLN A 324 -0.63 -25.21 11.13
N HIS A 325 -1.22 -24.34 10.32
CA HIS A 325 -2.68 -24.16 10.23
C HIS A 325 -3.17 -24.16 8.78
N SER A 326 -3.68 -25.29 8.30
CA SER A 326 -4.44 -25.32 7.04
C SER A 326 -5.73 -24.50 7.18
N GLY A 327 -5.90 -23.44 6.39
CA GLY A 327 -7.05 -22.53 6.45
C GLY A 327 -6.83 -21.26 7.30
N GLY A 328 -5.58 -20.79 7.39
CA GLY A 328 -5.17 -19.60 8.13
C GLY A 328 -5.70 -18.26 7.61
N ALA A 329 -5.07 -17.17 8.05
CA ALA A 329 -5.47 -15.81 7.66
C ALA A 329 -5.20 -15.46 6.19
N TYR A 330 -4.36 -16.23 5.51
CA TYR A 330 -3.94 -16.06 4.12
C TYR A 330 -3.55 -17.40 3.49
N ASP A 331 -3.55 -17.43 2.16
CA ASP A 331 -3.21 -18.57 1.32
C ASP A 331 -1.97 -18.29 0.44
N GLU A 332 -1.63 -17.02 0.23
CA GLU A 332 -0.59 -16.58 -0.71
C GLU A 332 0.03 -15.23 -0.30
N LEU A 333 1.31 -15.02 -0.59
CA LEU A 333 2.03 -13.75 -0.32
C LEU A 333 2.56 -13.10 -1.60
N TRP A 334 2.44 -11.78 -1.70
CA TRP A 334 3.03 -10.99 -2.76
C TRP A 334 4.06 -10.02 -2.19
N PHE A 335 5.31 -10.11 -2.64
CA PHE A 335 6.35 -9.19 -2.18
C PHE A 335 7.50 -9.08 -3.16
N ASN A 336 8.25 -8.00 -3.04
CA ASN A 336 9.44 -7.76 -3.85
C ASN A 336 10.54 -8.77 -3.50
N SER A 337 10.76 -9.75 -4.37
CA SER A 337 11.75 -10.80 -4.21
C SER A 337 13.20 -10.37 -4.54
N SER A 338 13.49 -9.07 -4.62
CA SER A 338 14.89 -8.60 -4.71
C SER A 338 15.53 -8.43 -3.33
N GLN A 339 14.75 -8.50 -2.26
CA GLN A 339 15.22 -8.60 -0.88
C GLN A 339 15.21 -10.07 -0.46
N GLU A 340 16.20 -10.48 0.35
CA GLU A 340 16.58 -11.87 0.67
C GLU A 340 15.43 -12.91 0.64
N VAL A 341 15.17 -13.50 -0.54
CA VAL A 341 14.06 -14.44 -0.84
C VAL A 341 14.18 -15.77 -0.09
N HIS A 342 15.30 -15.99 0.60
CA HIS A 342 15.66 -17.28 1.19
C HIS A 342 14.85 -17.65 2.45
N GLN A 343 13.74 -16.96 2.74
CA GLN A 343 13.04 -17.06 4.03
C GLN A 343 11.61 -17.60 3.94
N VAL A 344 11.01 -17.68 2.75
CA VAL A 344 9.66 -18.28 2.57
C VAL A 344 9.82 -19.66 1.96
N ASN A 345 9.50 -20.70 2.74
CA ASN A 345 9.72 -22.09 2.34
C ASN A 345 8.42 -22.86 2.11
N GLU A 346 7.31 -22.42 2.71
CA GLU A 346 6.04 -23.16 2.71
C GLU A 346 4.97 -22.37 1.98
N VAL A 347 4.85 -21.08 2.27
CA VAL A 347 3.76 -20.26 1.74
C VAL A 347 3.94 -20.02 0.23
N PRO A 348 2.93 -20.32 -0.60
CA PRO A 348 2.94 -19.94 -2.00
C PRO A 348 3.11 -18.42 -2.15
N PHE A 349 4.04 -17.99 -3.02
CA PHE A 349 4.27 -16.56 -3.20
C PHE A 349 4.46 -16.14 -4.66
N ARG A 350 4.20 -14.86 -4.94
CA ARG A 350 4.52 -14.21 -6.22
C ARG A 350 5.55 -13.12 -6.02
N ALA A 351 6.51 -13.08 -6.94
CA ALA A 351 7.46 -11.97 -7.01
C ALA A 351 6.73 -10.72 -7.49
N TYR A 352 6.65 -9.70 -6.64
CA TYR A 352 6.07 -8.42 -7.00
C TYR A 352 7.12 -7.60 -7.74
N MET A 353 6.88 -7.29 -9.02
CA MET A 353 7.90 -6.76 -9.94
C MET A 353 8.12 -5.25 -9.82
N ARG A 354 8.18 -4.74 -8.58
CA ARG A 354 8.54 -3.36 -8.26
C ARG A 354 9.44 -3.30 -7.04
N ARG A 355 10.39 -2.36 -7.05
CA ARG A 355 11.17 -2.02 -5.87
C ARG A 355 10.29 -1.26 -4.89
N ARG A 356 10.15 -1.82 -3.69
CA ARG A 356 9.16 -1.42 -2.68
C ARG A 356 7.74 -1.62 -3.19
N SER A 357 7.22 -2.83 -2.98
CA SER A 357 6.05 -3.41 -3.66
C SER A 357 4.98 -2.37 -4.00
N ARG A 358 4.47 -1.62 -3.00
CA ARG A 358 3.32 -0.73 -3.21
C ARG A 358 3.53 0.70 -2.71
N TYR A 359 4.49 0.96 -1.83
CA TYR A 359 4.69 2.27 -1.21
C TYR A 359 4.65 3.46 -2.20
N TYR A 360 5.44 3.42 -3.27
CA TYR A 360 5.51 4.56 -4.21
C TYR A 360 4.23 4.72 -5.03
N LEU A 361 3.60 3.61 -5.44
CA LEU A 361 2.35 3.63 -6.21
C LEU A 361 1.24 4.27 -5.40
N ARG A 362 1.04 3.77 -4.18
CA ARG A 362 0.08 4.31 -3.22
C ARG A 362 0.35 5.78 -2.95
N SER A 363 1.58 6.14 -2.58
CA SER A 363 1.94 7.52 -2.24
C SER A 363 1.74 8.49 -3.42
N PHE A 364 1.85 8.01 -4.66
CA PHE A 364 1.53 8.77 -5.86
C PHE A 364 0.02 9.01 -5.99
N PHE A 365 -0.80 7.95 -6.02
CA PHE A 365 -2.24 8.09 -6.21
C PHE A 365 -2.93 8.80 -5.04
N GLN A 366 -2.50 8.54 -3.80
CA GLN A 366 -2.98 9.26 -2.62
C GLN A 366 -2.66 10.76 -2.71
N PHE A 367 -1.48 11.14 -3.21
CA PHE A 367 -1.13 12.55 -3.40
C PHE A 367 -1.95 13.18 -4.53
N CYS A 368 -2.20 12.46 -5.63
CA CYS A 368 -3.08 12.92 -6.70
C CYS A 368 -4.53 13.10 -6.23
N ALA A 369 -5.04 12.21 -5.38
CA ALA A 369 -6.34 12.35 -4.74
C ALA A 369 -6.38 13.57 -3.81
N SER A 370 -5.33 13.80 -3.02
CA SER A 370 -5.30 14.90 -2.05
C SER A 370 -5.26 16.28 -2.72
N VAL A 371 -4.57 16.45 -3.84
CA VAL A 371 -4.51 17.75 -4.56
C VAL A 371 -5.81 18.13 -5.27
N ARG A 372 -6.72 17.18 -5.43
CA ARG A 372 -8.09 17.37 -5.96
C ARG A 372 -9.09 17.78 -4.89
N ASN A 373 -8.71 17.77 -3.61
CA ASN A 373 -9.59 18.10 -2.50
C ASN A 373 -9.02 19.30 -1.71
N VAL A 374 -9.80 20.38 -1.61
CA VAL A 374 -9.36 21.61 -0.91
C VAL A 374 -9.00 21.34 0.55
N GLN A 375 -9.82 20.57 1.26
CA GLN A 375 -9.59 20.24 2.66
C GLN A 375 -8.33 19.39 2.82
N SER A 376 -8.15 18.36 1.99
CA SER A 376 -6.95 17.51 2.02
C SER A 376 -5.68 18.30 1.70
N ARG A 377 -5.72 19.27 0.77
CA ARG A 377 -4.60 20.17 0.51
C ARG A 377 -4.22 21.00 1.72
N THR A 378 -5.21 21.54 2.43
CA THR A 378 -4.97 22.35 3.64
C THR A 378 -4.38 21.51 4.76
N ILE A 379 -4.95 20.33 5.04
CA ILE A 379 -4.48 19.45 6.12
C ILE A 379 -3.08 18.91 5.79
N GLY A 380 -2.83 18.53 4.54
CA GLY A 380 -1.54 17.98 4.10
C GLY A 380 -0.43 19.02 3.88
N GLY A 381 -0.66 20.31 4.18
CA GLY A 381 0.30 21.38 3.94
C GLY A 381 0.57 21.70 2.45
N VAL A 382 -0.17 21.06 1.53
CA VAL A 382 -0.04 21.26 0.08
C VAL A 382 -0.70 22.58 -0.38
N SER A 383 -1.48 23.22 0.50
CA SER A 383 -2.07 24.55 0.27
C SER A 383 -1.03 25.65 0.09
N GLU A 384 0.19 25.46 0.59
CA GLU A 384 1.29 26.42 0.49
C GLU A 384 2.00 26.41 -0.88
N PHE A 385 1.69 25.43 -1.74
CA PHE A 385 2.26 25.32 -3.08
C PHE A 385 1.26 25.78 -4.14
N THR A 386 1.75 26.50 -5.14
CA THR A 386 1.01 26.85 -6.36
C THR A 386 0.65 25.62 -7.18
N VAL A 387 -0.29 25.74 -8.12
CA VAL A 387 -0.63 24.67 -9.07
C VAL A 387 0.61 24.18 -9.83
N SER A 388 1.48 25.09 -10.26
CA SER A 388 2.71 24.74 -10.98
C SER A 388 3.69 23.95 -10.13
N GLU A 389 3.93 24.36 -8.87
CA GLU A 389 4.80 23.63 -7.94
C GLU A 389 4.23 22.25 -7.60
N VAL A 390 2.92 22.15 -7.41
CA VAL A 390 2.27 20.85 -7.21
C VAL A 390 2.46 19.95 -8.44
N LYS A 391 2.36 20.46 -9.68
CA LYS A 391 2.64 19.65 -10.87
C LYS A 391 4.06 19.10 -10.88
N GLU A 392 5.05 19.87 -10.46
CA GLU A 392 6.43 19.39 -10.33
C GLU A 392 6.54 18.29 -9.28
N LEU A 393 5.94 18.46 -8.09
CA LEU A 393 5.93 17.44 -7.04
C LEU A 393 5.27 16.13 -7.48
N ILE A 394 4.19 16.20 -8.26
CA ILE A 394 3.54 15.00 -8.80
C ILE A 394 4.45 14.34 -9.85
N ARG A 395 5.12 15.13 -10.70
CA ARG A 395 6.10 14.59 -11.67
C ARG A 395 7.24 13.87 -10.97
N GLU A 396 7.81 14.46 -9.92
CA GLU A 396 8.87 13.81 -9.13
C GLU A 396 8.40 12.48 -8.52
N ARG A 397 7.17 12.42 -8.00
CA ARG A 397 6.58 11.20 -7.46
C ARG A 397 6.36 10.15 -8.55
N LEU A 398 5.85 10.57 -9.71
CA LEU A 398 5.66 9.70 -10.88
C LEU A 398 7.01 9.12 -11.36
N ASP A 399 8.06 9.92 -11.41
CA ASP A 399 9.40 9.46 -11.78
C ASP A 399 9.93 8.40 -10.80
N ARG A 400 9.63 8.52 -9.50
CA ARG A 400 9.94 7.47 -8.51
C ARG A 400 9.12 6.20 -8.74
N VAL A 401 7.82 6.33 -9.04
CA VAL A 401 6.96 5.19 -9.40
C VAL A 401 7.51 4.48 -10.63
N ILE A 402 7.89 5.21 -11.68
CA ILE A 402 8.38 4.60 -12.91
C ILE A 402 9.78 4.02 -12.71
N GLY A 403 10.66 4.74 -12.01
CA GLY A 403 12.05 4.34 -11.77
C GLY A 403 12.21 3.12 -10.86
N THR A 404 11.17 2.74 -10.13
CA THR A 404 11.14 1.54 -9.27
C THR A 404 10.57 0.31 -9.98
N ASN A 405 10.02 0.48 -11.17
CA ASN A 405 9.45 -0.62 -11.94
C ASN A 405 10.56 -1.56 -12.42
N VAL A 406 10.51 -2.82 -11.97
CA VAL A 406 11.34 -3.86 -12.57
C VAL A 406 10.65 -4.26 -13.85
N THR A 407 11.34 -4.29 -14.98
CA THR A 407 10.70 -4.51 -16.28
C THR A 407 11.51 -5.47 -17.14
N GLY A 408 10.79 -6.22 -17.99
CA GLY A 408 11.39 -7.01 -19.04
C GLY A 408 11.61 -8.48 -18.68
N GLN A 409 11.77 -9.28 -19.74
CA GLN A 409 12.03 -10.71 -19.66
C GLN A 409 13.28 -11.06 -18.84
N THR A 410 14.34 -10.24 -18.93
CA THR A 410 15.59 -10.44 -18.15
C THR A 410 15.34 -10.43 -16.65
N ALA A 411 14.42 -9.60 -16.17
CA ALA A 411 14.07 -9.57 -14.76
C ALA A 411 13.38 -10.87 -14.32
N LEU A 412 12.49 -11.41 -15.15
CA LEU A 412 11.85 -12.72 -14.87
C LEU A 412 12.86 -13.85 -14.85
N ILE A 413 13.85 -13.84 -15.75
CA ILE A 413 14.93 -14.84 -15.78
C ILE A 413 15.76 -14.81 -14.50
N SER A 414 15.88 -13.64 -13.86
CA SER A 414 16.64 -13.48 -12.62
C SER A 414 15.92 -13.96 -11.36
N LEU A 415 14.62 -14.27 -11.46
CA LEU A 415 13.86 -14.81 -10.33
C LEU A 415 14.28 -16.26 -10.03
N PRO A 416 14.22 -16.69 -8.75
CA PRO A 416 14.39 -18.10 -8.38
C PRO A 416 13.44 -18.99 -9.19
N GLN A 417 13.82 -20.20 -9.58
CA GLN A 417 12.92 -21.05 -10.37
C GLN A 417 11.69 -21.47 -9.56
N VAL A 418 10.53 -21.59 -10.21
CA VAL A 418 9.28 -22.08 -9.59
C VAL A 418 9.46 -23.47 -8.98
N SER A 419 10.35 -24.31 -9.54
CA SER A 419 10.66 -25.64 -9.00
C SER A 419 11.49 -25.64 -7.73
N ASP A 420 12.17 -24.52 -7.43
CA ASP A 420 13.22 -24.49 -6.41
C ASP A 420 12.72 -23.90 -5.08
N CYS A 421 11.53 -23.31 -5.06
CA CYS A 421 10.90 -22.71 -3.89
C CYS A 421 9.38 -22.62 -4.06
N SER A 422 8.68 -22.08 -3.05
CA SER A 422 7.22 -21.88 -3.08
C SER A 422 6.77 -20.75 -4.02
N ARG A 423 7.63 -20.25 -4.91
CA ARG A 423 7.26 -19.20 -5.86
C ARG A 423 6.34 -19.79 -6.94
N ILE A 424 5.15 -19.25 -7.10
CA ILE A 424 4.18 -19.71 -8.11
C ILE A 424 4.09 -18.79 -9.34
N GLY A 425 4.68 -17.60 -9.28
CA GLY A 425 4.57 -16.63 -10.37
C GLY A 425 5.12 -15.25 -10.03
N PHE A 426 4.55 -14.24 -10.67
CA PHE A 426 4.90 -12.84 -10.46
C PHE A 426 3.70 -11.90 -10.67
N VAL A 427 3.82 -10.68 -10.15
CA VAL A 427 2.84 -9.59 -10.33
C VAL A 427 3.52 -8.45 -11.07
N GLY A 428 2.99 -8.09 -12.24
CA GLY A 428 3.45 -6.97 -13.03
C GLY A 428 2.42 -5.84 -13.03
N VAL A 429 2.86 -4.61 -12.77
CA VAL A 429 1.97 -3.45 -12.68
C VAL A 429 1.83 -2.73 -14.02
N SER A 430 0.58 -2.46 -14.41
CA SER A 430 0.20 -1.80 -15.66
C SER A 430 0.27 -0.27 -15.58
N ILE A 431 1.47 0.25 -15.32
CA ILE A 431 1.80 1.69 -15.43
C ILE A 431 3.11 1.85 -16.19
N ASP A 432 3.18 2.88 -17.03
CA ASP A 432 4.40 3.32 -17.71
C ASP A 432 4.52 4.84 -17.81
N LYS A 433 5.53 5.30 -18.54
CA LYS A 433 5.81 6.71 -18.78
C LYS A 433 4.71 7.41 -19.58
N GLU A 434 4.07 6.70 -20.49
CA GLU A 434 3.02 7.27 -21.34
C GLU A 434 1.74 7.51 -20.54
N PHE A 435 1.33 6.54 -19.72
CA PHE A 435 0.27 6.72 -18.73
C PHE A 435 0.53 7.98 -17.90
N GLY A 436 1.72 8.07 -17.30
CA GLY A 436 2.08 9.15 -16.42
C GLY A 436 1.99 10.53 -17.08
N ALA A 437 2.47 10.65 -18.32
CA ALA A 437 2.39 11.89 -19.08
C ALA A 437 0.92 12.29 -19.40
N ARG A 438 0.09 11.34 -19.81
CA ARG A 438 -1.33 11.58 -20.11
C ARG A 438 -2.12 11.95 -18.87
N PHE A 439 -1.95 11.18 -17.80
CA PHE A 439 -2.59 11.41 -16.50
C PHE A 439 -2.25 12.80 -15.94
N MET A 440 -0.97 13.19 -15.98
CA MET A 440 -0.52 14.51 -15.52
C MET A 440 -1.16 15.68 -16.27
N ASN A 441 -1.43 15.51 -17.57
CA ASN A 441 -2.02 16.57 -18.39
C ASN A 441 -3.51 16.76 -18.11
N GLN A 442 -4.21 15.71 -17.64
CA GLN A 442 -5.64 15.73 -17.38
C GLN A 442 -5.97 15.89 -15.89
N LEU A 443 -4.99 15.71 -15.01
CA LEU A 443 -5.19 15.85 -13.57
C LEU A 443 -5.61 17.29 -13.22
N THR A 444 -6.82 17.41 -12.69
CA THR A 444 -7.32 18.67 -12.16
C THR A 444 -6.66 18.96 -10.82
N ILE A 445 -5.97 20.09 -10.70
CA ILE A 445 -5.34 20.54 -9.46
C ILE A 445 -6.09 21.77 -8.98
N LEU A 446 -6.74 21.69 -7.83
CA LEU A 446 -7.49 22.83 -7.29
C LEU A 446 -6.52 23.93 -6.80
N PRO A 447 -6.80 25.22 -7.07
CA PRO A 447 -5.93 26.31 -6.66
C PRO A 447 -5.90 26.47 -5.13
N GLY A 448 -4.70 26.66 -4.58
CA GLY A 448 -4.46 26.89 -3.16
C GLY A 448 -4.34 28.38 -2.79
N PRO A 449 -4.21 28.69 -1.48
CA PRO A 449 -3.85 30.02 -0.99
C PRO A 449 -2.59 30.63 -1.64
N ALA A 450 -1.61 29.81 -2.02
CA ALA A 450 -0.40 30.26 -2.72
C ALA A 450 -0.71 30.85 -4.11
N ASP A 451 -1.61 30.23 -4.88
CA ASP A 451 -2.03 30.73 -6.20
C ASP A 451 -2.69 32.11 -6.10
N ARG A 452 -3.47 32.35 -5.03
CA ARG A 452 -4.11 33.65 -4.77
C ARG A 452 -3.10 34.75 -4.42
N ARG A 453 -2.06 34.40 -3.66
CA ARG A 453 -0.95 35.32 -3.32
C ARG A 453 -0.12 35.67 -4.56
N SER A 454 0.20 34.68 -5.39
CA SER A 454 0.92 34.88 -6.65
C SER A 454 0.12 35.74 -7.64
N ALA A 455 -1.19 35.52 -7.76
CA ALA A 455 -2.07 36.33 -8.60
C ALA A 455 -2.19 37.79 -8.10
N ALA A 456 -2.28 38.00 -6.79
CA ALA A 456 -2.32 39.35 -6.19
C ALA A 456 -0.99 40.11 -6.39
N GLY A 457 0.16 39.42 -6.25
CA GLY A 457 1.48 39.99 -6.52
C GLY A 457 1.72 40.32 -8.00
N ALA A 458 1.24 39.48 -8.91
CA ALA A 458 1.28 39.74 -10.36
C ALA A 458 0.38 40.94 -10.73
N SER A 459 -0.83 41.03 -10.18
CA SER A 459 -1.74 42.17 -10.40
C SER A 459 -1.18 43.50 -9.89
N ALA A 460 -0.46 43.50 -8.76
CA ALA A 460 0.19 44.69 -8.24
C ALA A 460 1.37 45.14 -9.12
N THR A 461 2.09 44.16 -9.70
CA THR A 461 3.23 44.40 -10.59
C THR A 461 2.77 44.88 -11.96
N GLU A 462 1.68 44.33 -12.50
CA GLU A 462 1.02 44.78 -13.73
C GLU A 462 0.47 46.20 -13.57
N MET A 463 -0.20 46.50 -12.45
CA MET A 463 -0.65 47.86 -12.11
C MET A 463 0.52 48.83 -11.98
N ALA A 464 1.62 48.43 -11.31
CA ALA A 464 2.81 49.25 -11.24
C ALA A 464 3.44 49.50 -12.63
N ARG A 465 3.43 48.50 -13.52
CA ARG A 465 3.92 48.64 -14.90
C ARG A 465 3.05 49.56 -15.74
N ILE A 466 1.72 49.46 -15.62
CA ILE A 466 0.76 50.34 -16.29
C ILE A 466 0.93 51.78 -15.79
N LEU A 467 1.05 51.97 -14.47
CA LEU A 467 1.27 53.29 -13.86
C LEU A 467 2.63 53.89 -14.24
N SER A 468 3.70 53.08 -14.34
CA SER A 468 5.00 53.53 -14.83
C SER A 468 5.00 53.87 -16.32
N ALA A 469 4.25 53.14 -17.14
CA ALA A 469 4.09 53.45 -18.57
C ALA A 469 3.30 54.75 -18.79
N MET A 470 2.30 55.03 -17.95
CA MET A 470 1.51 56.26 -18.00
C MET A 470 2.28 57.52 -17.54
N HIS A 471 3.42 57.37 -16.88
CA HIS A 471 4.30 58.49 -16.46
C HIS A 471 5.49 58.72 -17.40
N MET A 472 5.60 57.99 -18.50
CA MET A 472 6.65 58.21 -19.52
C MET A 472 6.15 58.96 -20.77
N ASP A 473 4.85 59.20 -20.89
CA ASP A 473 4.22 59.99 -21.98
C ASP A 473 3.76 61.40 -21.52
N SER A 474 4.32 61.89 -20.42
CA SER A 474 4.18 63.27 -19.91
C SER A 474 5.54 63.89 -19.72
#